data_AF-A0A8D8J178-F1
#
_entry.id   AF-A0A8D8J178-F1
#
_cell.length_a   1.000
_cell.length_b   1.000
_cell.length_c   1.000
_cell.angle_alpha   90.00
_cell.angle_beta   90.00
_cell.angle_gamma   90.00
#
_symmetry.space_group_name_H-M   'P 1'
#
loop_
_entity.id
_entity.type
_entity.pdbx_description
1 polymer ?
#
loop_
_entity_poly.entity_id
_entity_poly.type
_entity_poly.pdbx_seq_one_letter_code
_entity_poly.pdbx_strand_id
1 'polypeptide(L)'
;RLSVEERLEKACHELQHFRAEHITLSEYLVRLARALSWSECSEPPAPGSDTTILGETLLERAERLATHHEHHVHGICDKTERDEAVHRARKNSKNAERTAQQLAEVKAQLVEVKTQLNEASDYKITALERARKCDELQARLCELENERERLVAQLAAYKSRARSAVESSHDRRVRDEHALSHLREELARVKSQLADTNHRLSQLQAFRTSVAKLLHLRDSPDSELLHKLQSVCASHHNCTCLGRRYGSASPLGTAGSDHHCSRYDDLPPPPTTASSGCRPLSSSPVHRRYIDSGFNDHDHNFDDDFDFGKKY
;
A
#
# COMPACT_ATOMS: atom_id res chain seq x y z
N ARG A 1 117.93 -52.90 -87.44
CA ARG A 1 117.13 -52.48 -88.61
C ARG A 1 116.27 -53.68 -88.97
N LEU A 2 114.96 -53.62 -88.73
CA LEU A 2 114.04 -54.72 -89.09
C LEU A 2 114.12 -55.00 -90.59
N SER A 3 114.06 -56.27 -90.98
CA SER A 3 113.90 -56.70 -92.38
C SER A 3 112.61 -56.13 -92.95
N VAL A 4 112.56 -55.86 -94.26
CA VAL A 4 111.33 -55.43 -94.96
C VAL A 4 110.20 -56.44 -94.72
N GLU A 5 110.55 -57.72 -94.60
CA GLU A 5 109.64 -58.83 -94.35
C GLU A 5 109.05 -58.79 -92.93
N GLU A 6 109.89 -58.59 -91.90
CA GLU A 6 109.42 -58.41 -90.51
C GLU A 6 108.53 -57.16 -90.35
N ARG A 7 108.81 -56.09 -91.12
CA ARG A 7 107.97 -54.88 -91.14
C ARG A 7 106.61 -55.14 -91.77
N LEU A 8 106.55 -55.98 -92.81
CA LEU A 8 105.30 -56.35 -93.48
C LEU A 8 104.46 -57.27 -92.58
N GLU A 9 105.10 -58.25 -91.94
CA GLU A 9 104.45 -59.20 -91.05
C GLU A 9 103.91 -58.52 -89.79
N LYS A 10 104.67 -57.56 -89.24
CA LYS A 10 104.21 -56.69 -88.15
C LYS A 10 103.04 -55.81 -88.59
N ALA A 11 103.10 -55.20 -89.77
CA ALA A 11 102.01 -54.39 -90.32
C ALA A 11 100.74 -55.23 -90.59
N CYS A 12 100.89 -56.50 -91.01
CA CYS A 12 99.77 -57.43 -91.16
C CYS A 12 99.14 -57.80 -89.82
N HIS A 13 99.94 -58.05 -88.78
CA HIS A 13 99.42 -58.29 -87.42
C HIS A 13 98.73 -57.06 -86.85
N GLU A 14 99.31 -55.86 -87.01
CA GLU A 14 98.69 -54.60 -86.60
C GLU A 14 97.36 -54.38 -87.35
N LEU A 15 97.31 -54.64 -88.66
CA LEU A 15 96.06 -54.58 -89.43
C LEU A 15 95.00 -55.59 -88.97
N GLN A 16 95.39 -56.82 -88.65
CA GLN A 16 94.47 -57.82 -88.13
C GLN A 16 93.96 -57.44 -86.73
N HIS A 17 94.81 -56.88 -85.89
CA HIS A 17 94.45 -56.34 -84.59
C HIS A 17 93.43 -55.20 -84.73
N PHE A 18 93.71 -54.20 -85.57
CA PHE A 18 92.79 -53.10 -85.85
C PHE A 18 91.45 -53.59 -86.43
N ARG A 19 91.46 -54.65 -87.24
CA ARG A 19 90.22 -55.28 -87.73
C ARG A 19 89.43 -55.94 -86.59
N ALA A 20 90.08 -56.67 -85.69
CA ALA A 20 89.42 -57.28 -84.54
C ALA A 20 88.85 -56.24 -83.57
N GLU A 21 89.57 -55.15 -83.33
CA GLU A 21 89.10 -54.00 -82.55
C GLU A 21 87.92 -53.29 -83.23
N HIS A 22 87.99 -53.08 -84.54
CA HIS A 22 86.90 -52.49 -85.33
C HIS A 22 85.63 -53.36 -85.27
N ILE A 23 85.76 -54.68 -85.40
CA ILE A 23 84.65 -55.62 -85.24
C ILE A 23 84.05 -55.50 -83.83
N THR A 24 84.89 -55.52 -82.79
CA THR A 24 84.43 -55.42 -81.39
C THR A 24 83.72 -54.10 -81.13
N LEU A 25 84.25 -52.98 -81.64
CA LEU A 25 83.63 -51.66 -81.57
C LEU A 25 82.30 -51.65 -82.31
N SER A 26 82.24 -52.21 -83.53
CA SER A 26 81.02 -52.27 -84.33
C SER A 26 79.90 -53.05 -83.62
N GLU A 27 80.22 -54.18 -82.99
CA GLU A 27 79.26 -54.97 -82.20
C GLU A 27 78.80 -54.25 -80.92
N TYR A 28 79.69 -53.47 -80.30
CA TYR A 28 79.33 -52.63 -79.15
C TYR A 28 78.38 -51.49 -79.58
N LEU A 29 78.67 -50.81 -80.68
CA LEU A 29 77.83 -49.74 -81.21
C LEU A 29 76.44 -50.27 -81.61
N VAL A 30 76.35 -51.46 -82.21
CA VAL A 30 75.05 -52.10 -82.51
C VAL A 30 74.30 -52.47 -81.22
N ARG A 31 74.97 -52.96 -80.18
CA ARG A 31 74.34 -53.21 -78.87
C ARG A 31 73.84 -51.93 -78.22
N LEU A 32 74.62 -50.86 -78.29
CA LEU A 32 74.24 -49.53 -77.80
C LEU A 32 73.04 -48.97 -78.59
N ALA A 33 73.03 -49.13 -79.92
CA ALA A 33 71.90 -48.75 -80.78
C ALA A 33 70.61 -49.48 -80.36
N ARG A 34 70.69 -50.79 -80.09
CA ARG A 34 69.56 -51.58 -79.57
C ARG A 34 69.11 -51.10 -78.19
N ALA A 35 70.03 -50.80 -77.28
CA ALA A 35 69.72 -50.28 -75.95
C ALA A 35 69.01 -48.91 -76.01
N LEU A 36 69.38 -48.07 -76.98
CA LEU A 36 68.74 -46.78 -77.26
C LEU A 36 67.49 -46.91 -78.16
N SER A 37 67.00 -48.14 -78.37
CA SER A 37 65.83 -48.47 -79.21
C SER A 37 65.91 -47.90 -80.63
N TRP A 38 67.11 -47.88 -81.22
CA TRP A 38 67.32 -47.42 -82.59
C TRP A 38 67.29 -48.62 -83.55
N SER A 39 66.11 -48.86 -84.14
CA SER A 39 65.84 -50.01 -85.00
C SER A 39 66.50 -49.95 -86.38
N GLU A 40 67.09 -48.83 -86.76
CA GLU A 40 67.70 -48.61 -88.09
C GLU A 40 69.14 -49.13 -88.18
N CYS A 41 69.74 -49.56 -87.07
CA CYS A 41 71.10 -50.12 -87.01
C CYS A 41 71.05 -51.61 -86.60
N SER A 42 70.58 -52.46 -87.51
CA SER A 42 70.39 -53.90 -87.26
C SER A 42 71.63 -54.74 -87.50
N GLU A 43 72.58 -54.24 -88.31
CA GLU A 43 73.77 -54.96 -88.78
C GLU A 43 75.06 -54.16 -88.48
N PRO A 44 76.17 -54.84 -88.14
CA PRO A 44 77.44 -54.17 -87.90
C PRO A 44 77.96 -53.51 -89.19
N PRO A 45 78.46 -52.26 -89.14
CA PRO A 45 79.04 -51.59 -90.29
C PRO A 45 80.13 -52.45 -90.95
N ALA A 46 80.11 -52.52 -92.29
CA ALA A 46 81.03 -53.35 -93.05
C ALA A 46 82.50 -52.99 -92.74
N PRO A 47 83.45 -53.95 -92.85
CA PRO A 47 84.87 -53.66 -92.64
C PRO A 47 85.36 -52.53 -93.56
N GLY A 48 85.81 -51.42 -92.98
CA GLY A 48 86.19 -50.19 -93.70
C GLY A 48 85.16 -49.06 -93.67
N SER A 49 83.97 -49.29 -93.12
CA SER A 49 82.99 -48.24 -92.81
C SER A 49 83.38 -47.48 -91.54
N ASP A 50 83.17 -46.17 -91.56
CA ASP A 50 83.53 -45.28 -90.46
C ASP A 50 82.60 -45.47 -89.27
N THR A 51 83.08 -46.17 -88.24
CA THR A 51 82.39 -46.36 -86.97
C THR A 51 82.29 -45.07 -86.16
N THR A 52 83.05 -44.03 -86.50
CA THR A 52 83.03 -42.73 -85.83
C THR A 52 81.69 -42.04 -86.01
N ILE A 53 81.16 -42.05 -87.24
CA ILE A 53 79.85 -41.47 -87.56
C ILE A 53 78.73 -42.19 -86.78
N LEU A 54 78.80 -43.52 -86.69
CA LEU A 54 77.85 -44.30 -85.90
C LEU A 54 77.98 -43.99 -84.39
N GLY A 55 79.21 -43.84 -83.89
CA GLY A 55 79.47 -43.43 -82.51
C GLY A 55 78.92 -42.04 -82.18
N GLU A 56 79.17 -41.05 -83.02
CA GLU A 56 78.70 -39.67 -82.86
C GLU A 56 77.17 -39.58 -82.91
N THR A 57 76.54 -40.26 -83.87
CA THR A 57 75.07 -40.29 -83.97
C THR A 57 74.40 -40.99 -82.78
N LEU A 58 75.01 -42.05 -82.25
CA LEU A 58 74.55 -42.70 -81.01
C LEU A 58 74.70 -41.78 -79.79
N LEU A 59 75.81 -41.04 -79.72
CA LEU A 59 76.08 -40.10 -78.64
C LEU A 59 75.08 -38.94 -78.66
N GLU A 60 74.87 -38.29 -79.81
CA GLU A 60 73.86 -37.24 -79.97
C GLU A 60 72.45 -37.73 -79.58
N ARG A 61 72.11 -38.98 -79.95
CA ARG A 61 70.82 -39.57 -79.58
C ARG A 61 70.72 -39.82 -78.08
N ALA A 62 71.78 -40.32 -77.45
CA ALA A 62 71.84 -40.50 -76.01
C ALA A 62 71.71 -39.17 -75.26
N GLU A 63 72.36 -38.10 -75.73
CA GLU A 63 72.22 -36.74 -75.18
C GLU A 63 70.80 -36.19 -75.34
N ARG A 64 70.17 -36.38 -76.50
CA ARG A 64 68.75 -35.99 -76.71
C ARG A 64 67.80 -36.75 -75.80
N LEU A 65 68.04 -38.04 -75.58
CA LEU A 65 67.21 -38.85 -74.66
C LEU A 65 67.42 -38.46 -73.20
N ALA A 66 68.67 -38.17 -72.80
CA ALA A 66 68.99 -37.70 -71.46
C ALA A 66 68.35 -36.33 -71.16
N THR A 67 68.52 -35.36 -72.06
CA THR A 67 67.90 -34.02 -71.93
C THR A 67 66.37 -34.10 -71.94
N HIS A 68 65.77 -34.93 -72.81
CA HIS A 68 64.33 -35.15 -72.79
C HIS A 68 63.86 -35.79 -71.47
N HIS A 69 64.59 -36.76 -70.93
CA HIS A 69 64.26 -37.40 -69.65
C HIS A 69 64.35 -36.39 -68.49
N GLU A 70 65.42 -35.60 -68.41
CA GLU A 70 65.58 -34.58 -67.38
C GLU A 70 64.49 -33.51 -67.46
N HIS A 71 64.20 -32.95 -68.63
CA HIS A 71 63.14 -31.96 -68.81
C HIS A 71 61.74 -32.53 -68.56
N HIS A 72 61.50 -33.79 -68.93
CA HIS A 72 60.21 -34.43 -68.73
C HIS A 72 59.99 -34.77 -67.25
N VAL A 73 60.99 -35.36 -66.58
CA VAL A 73 60.88 -35.74 -65.17
C VAL A 73 60.88 -34.52 -64.26
N HIS A 74 61.78 -33.55 -64.46
CA HIS A 74 61.79 -32.31 -63.68
C HIS A 74 60.53 -31.49 -63.95
N GLY A 75 60.11 -31.39 -65.22
CA GLY A 75 58.88 -30.72 -65.60
C GLY A 75 57.59 -31.40 -65.09
N ILE A 76 57.58 -32.71 -64.84
CA ILE A 76 56.46 -33.41 -64.19
C ILE A 76 56.53 -33.22 -62.67
N CYS A 77 57.71 -33.37 -62.06
CA CYS A 77 57.91 -33.22 -60.61
C CYS A 77 57.51 -31.81 -60.15
N ASP A 78 57.98 -30.78 -60.85
CA ASP A 78 57.65 -29.37 -60.57
C ASP A 78 56.15 -29.11 -60.74
N LYS A 79 55.51 -29.72 -61.74
CA LYS A 79 54.05 -29.61 -61.94
C LYS A 79 53.29 -30.26 -60.79
N THR A 80 53.68 -31.46 -60.36
CA THR A 80 53.02 -32.16 -59.24
C THR A 80 53.16 -31.40 -57.92
N GLU A 81 54.35 -30.90 -57.60
CA GLU A 81 54.57 -30.10 -56.39
C GLU A 81 53.79 -28.79 -56.40
N ARG A 82 53.71 -28.15 -57.58
CA ARG A 82 52.89 -26.96 -57.79
C ARG A 82 51.41 -27.25 -57.59
N ASP A 83 50.90 -28.34 -58.15
CA ASP A 83 49.49 -28.73 -58.00
C ASP A 83 49.14 -29.04 -56.54
N GLU A 84 50.02 -29.71 -55.81
CA GLU A 84 49.86 -29.94 -54.37
C GLU A 84 49.89 -28.64 -53.57
N ALA A 85 50.82 -27.73 -53.87
CA ALA A 85 50.90 -26.43 -53.21
C ALA A 85 49.63 -25.61 -53.46
N VAL A 86 49.10 -25.64 -54.69
CA VAL A 86 47.81 -25.01 -55.04
C VAL A 86 46.66 -25.66 -54.30
N HIS A 87 46.62 -26.99 -54.18
CA HIS A 87 45.59 -27.69 -53.43
C HIS A 87 45.64 -27.32 -51.93
N ARG A 88 46.83 -27.28 -51.33
CA ARG A 88 47.05 -26.84 -49.94
C ARG A 88 46.60 -25.39 -49.75
N ALA A 89 46.98 -24.48 -50.65
CA ALA A 89 46.56 -23.08 -50.60
C ALA A 89 45.04 -22.93 -50.70
N ARG A 90 44.38 -23.67 -51.60
CA ARG A 90 42.91 -23.68 -51.72
C ARG A 90 42.23 -24.21 -50.46
N LYS A 91 42.75 -25.27 -49.85
CA LYS A 91 42.23 -25.81 -48.58
C LYS A 91 42.40 -24.79 -47.45
N ASN A 92 43.55 -24.13 -47.37
CA ASN A 92 43.80 -23.10 -46.37
C ASN A 92 42.88 -21.88 -46.56
N SER A 93 42.66 -21.43 -47.80
CA SER A 93 41.69 -20.36 -48.13
C SER A 93 40.29 -20.70 -47.61
N LYS A 94 39.80 -21.91 -47.93
CA LYS A 94 38.49 -22.36 -47.44
C LYS A 94 38.40 -22.43 -45.92
N ASN A 95 39.49 -22.82 -45.25
CA ASN A 95 39.55 -22.81 -43.79
C ASN A 95 39.54 -21.37 -43.24
N ALA A 96 40.29 -20.45 -43.84
CA ALA A 96 40.31 -19.05 -43.47
C ALA A 96 38.91 -18.40 -43.62
N GLU A 97 38.23 -18.67 -44.74
CA GLU A 97 36.85 -18.23 -44.99
C GLU A 97 35.88 -18.74 -43.90
N ARG A 98 35.96 -20.03 -43.54
CA ARG A 98 35.13 -20.58 -42.45
C ARG A 98 35.42 -19.92 -41.11
N THR A 99 36.69 -19.72 -40.76
CA THR A 99 37.06 -19.05 -39.50
C THR A 99 36.64 -17.59 -39.48
N ALA A 100 36.71 -16.90 -40.62
CA ALA A 100 36.26 -15.51 -40.75
C ALA A 100 34.74 -15.41 -40.58
N GLN A 101 33.99 -16.35 -41.15
CA GLN A 101 32.53 -16.43 -41.00
C GLN A 101 32.13 -16.71 -39.54
N GLN A 102 32.78 -17.68 -38.88
CA GLN A 102 32.54 -17.96 -37.46
C GLN A 102 32.85 -16.75 -36.57
N LEU A 103 33.93 -16.03 -36.87
CA LEU A 103 34.27 -14.79 -36.16
C LEU A 103 33.19 -13.71 -36.37
N ALA A 104 32.64 -13.59 -37.57
CA ALA A 104 31.55 -12.66 -37.86
C ALA A 104 30.27 -13.01 -37.09
N GLU A 105 29.90 -14.30 -37.05
CA GLU A 105 28.75 -14.80 -36.29
C GLU A 105 28.89 -14.56 -34.78
N VAL A 106 30.05 -14.89 -34.21
CA VAL A 106 30.32 -14.64 -32.78
C VAL A 106 30.32 -13.14 -32.46
N LYS A 107 30.83 -12.29 -33.36
CA LYS A 107 30.75 -10.83 -33.20
C LYS A 107 29.30 -10.33 -33.24
N ALA A 108 28.46 -10.88 -34.12
CA ALA A 108 27.05 -10.54 -34.17
C ALA A 108 26.32 -10.94 -32.88
N GLN A 109 26.54 -12.17 -32.39
CA GLN A 109 26.01 -12.64 -31.11
C GLN A 109 26.47 -11.78 -29.93
N LEU A 110 27.73 -11.35 -29.93
CA LEU A 110 28.26 -10.44 -28.88
C LEU A 110 27.51 -9.11 -28.88
N VAL A 111 27.18 -8.55 -30.04
CA VAL A 111 26.40 -7.32 -30.14
C VAL A 111 24.98 -7.54 -29.64
N GLU A 112 24.34 -8.64 -30.03
CA GLU A 112 22.99 -8.99 -29.58
C GLU A 112 22.90 -9.12 -28.06
N VAL A 113 23.81 -9.89 -27.44
CA VAL A 113 23.85 -10.05 -25.98
C VAL A 113 24.11 -8.71 -25.27
N LYS A 114 24.94 -7.83 -25.84
CA LYS A 114 25.13 -6.48 -25.30
C LYS A 114 23.85 -5.64 -25.35
N THR A 115 23.10 -5.73 -26.44
CA THR A 115 21.80 -5.04 -26.56
C THR A 115 20.82 -5.56 -25.52
N GLN A 116 20.69 -6.89 -25.38
CA GLN A 116 19.82 -7.50 -24.36
C GLN A 116 20.21 -7.10 -22.93
N LEU A 117 21.52 -7.00 -22.65
CA LEU A 117 22.00 -6.56 -21.35
C LEU A 117 21.61 -5.10 -21.04
N ASN A 118 21.68 -4.23 -22.04
CA ASN A 118 21.25 -2.84 -21.90
C ASN A 118 19.73 -2.75 -21.66
N GLU A 119 18.93 -3.47 -22.46
CA GLU A 119 17.47 -3.54 -22.28
C GLU A 119 17.08 -4.07 -20.89
N ALA A 120 17.77 -5.12 -20.41
CA ALA A 120 17.55 -5.65 -19.06
C ALA A 120 17.89 -4.63 -17.96
N SER A 121 18.92 -3.81 -18.17
CA SER A 121 19.25 -2.71 -17.25
C SER A 121 18.14 -1.66 -17.22
N ASP A 122 17.58 -1.29 -18.36
CA ASP A 122 16.49 -0.31 -18.45
C ASP A 122 15.22 -0.84 -17.78
N TYR A 123 14.85 -2.10 -18.02
CA TYR A 123 13.74 -2.75 -17.32
C TYR A 123 13.93 -2.75 -15.80
N LYS A 124 15.16 -3.01 -15.32
CA LYS A 124 15.48 -2.95 -13.90
C LYS A 124 15.30 -1.55 -13.33
N ILE A 125 15.73 -0.50 -14.03
CA ILE A 125 15.53 0.90 -13.61
C ILE A 125 14.04 1.19 -13.47
N THR A 126 13.23 0.92 -14.50
CA THR A 126 11.78 1.14 -14.47
C THR A 126 11.09 0.33 -13.37
N ALA A 127 11.50 -0.92 -13.13
CA ALA A 127 10.94 -1.74 -12.06
C ALA A 127 11.24 -1.15 -10.67
N LEU A 128 12.46 -0.65 -10.44
CA LEU A 128 12.83 0.01 -9.20
C LEU A 128 12.08 1.33 -8.99
N GLU A 129 11.85 2.12 -10.04
CA GLU A 129 11.05 3.34 -9.97
C GLU A 129 9.58 3.03 -9.62
N ARG A 130 9.00 2.00 -10.23
CA ARG A 130 7.66 1.52 -9.88
C ARG A 130 7.58 1.05 -8.43
N ALA A 131 8.57 0.30 -7.96
CA ALA A 131 8.64 -0.15 -6.57
C ALA A 131 8.67 1.04 -5.59
N ARG A 132 9.55 2.04 -5.84
CA ARG A 132 9.59 3.27 -5.04
C ARG A 132 8.24 4.00 -5.03
N LYS A 133 7.54 4.05 -6.17
CA LYS A 133 6.23 4.67 -6.24
C LYS A 133 5.17 3.91 -5.44
N CYS A 134 5.23 2.57 -5.44
CA CYS A 134 4.37 1.75 -4.59
C CYS A 134 4.61 2.05 -3.11
N ASP A 135 5.87 2.14 -2.67
CA ASP A 135 6.22 2.44 -1.27
C ASP A 135 5.71 3.83 -0.85
N GLU A 136 5.87 4.85 -1.72
CA GLU A 136 5.34 6.20 -1.50
C GLU A 136 3.81 6.20 -1.35
N LEU A 137 3.10 5.51 -2.24
CA LEU A 137 1.64 5.40 -2.19
C LEU A 137 1.17 4.63 -0.95
N GLN A 138 1.88 3.58 -0.54
CA GLN A 138 1.59 2.83 0.68
C GLN A 138 1.77 3.69 1.93
N ALA A 139 2.84 4.49 2.01
CA ALA A 139 3.04 5.41 3.12
C ALA A 139 1.90 6.43 3.20
N ARG A 140 1.51 7.01 2.06
CA ARG A 140 0.40 7.98 2.00
C ARG A 140 -0.96 7.36 2.36
N LEU A 141 -1.21 6.10 1.98
CA LEU A 141 -2.41 5.38 2.41
C LEU A 141 -2.45 5.21 3.93
N CYS A 142 -1.34 4.80 4.54
CA CYS A 142 -1.23 4.66 6.00
C CYS A 142 -1.49 6.00 6.73
N GLU A 143 -0.93 7.11 6.23
CA GLU A 143 -1.20 8.45 6.77
C GLU A 143 -2.69 8.82 6.71
N LEU A 144 -3.35 8.57 5.58
CA LEU A 144 -4.78 8.84 5.39
C LEU A 144 -5.67 7.93 6.26
N GLU A 145 -5.28 6.69 6.47
CA GLU A 145 -5.99 5.75 7.36
C GLU A 145 -5.92 6.22 8.82
N ASN A 146 -4.74 6.62 9.28
CA ASN A 146 -4.55 7.18 10.62
C ASN A 146 -5.39 8.46 10.84
N GLU A 147 -5.41 9.35 9.84
CA GLU A 147 -6.19 10.59 9.90
C GLU A 147 -7.70 10.30 9.89
N ARG A 148 -8.16 9.34 9.07
CA ARG A 148 -9.55 8.88 9.09
C ARG A 148 -9.93 8.37 10.47
N GLU A 149 -9.12 7.52 11.10
CA GLU A 149 -9.38 6.98 12.44
C GLU A 149 -9.49 8.09 13.48
N ARG A 150 -8.59 9.07 13.43
CA ARG A 150 -8.61 10.27 14.28
C ARG A 150 -9.91 11.07 14.13
N LEU A 151 -10.34 11.34 12.89
CA LEU A 151 -11.56 12.09 12.61
C LEU A 151 -12.82 11.31 13.02
N VAL A 152 -12.84 9.99 12.83
CA VAL A 152 -13.93 9.13 13.30
C VAL A 152 -14.06 9.16 14.83
N ALA A 153 -12.93 9.10 15.55
CA ALA A 153 -12.92 9.21 17.01
C ALA A 153 -13.42 10.57 17.49
N GLN A 154 -13.00 11.66 16.84
CA GLN A 154 -13.50 13.01 17.14
C GLN A 154 -15.00 13.12 16.90
N LEU A 155 -15.49 12.64 15.75
CA LEU A 155 -16.91 12.64 15.44
C LEU A 155 -17.73 11.87 16.48
N ALA A 156 -17.22 10.73 16.96
CA ALA A 156 -17.86 9.95 18.02
C ALA A 156 -17.93 10.76 19.34
N ALA A 157 -16.85 11.45 19.71
CA ALA A 157 -16.82 12.32 20.89
C ALA A 157 -17.82 13.49 20.77
N TYR A 158 -17.88 14.16 19.61
CA TYR A 158 -18.87 15.22 19.36
C TYR A 158 -20.31 14.71 19.43
N LYS A 159 -20.60 13.53 18.85
CA LYS A 159 -21.92 12.89 18.93
C LYS A 159 -22.30 12.56 20.37
N SER A 160 -21.37 12.00 21.15
CA SER A 160 -21.61 11.71 22.57
C SER A 160 -21.91 12.98 23.35
N ARG A 161 -21.10 14.03 23.16
CA ARG A 161 -21.30 15.32 23.83
C ARG A 161 -22.64 15.97 23.48
N ALA A 162 -23.04 15.91 22.21
CA ALA A 162 -24.33 16.43 21.76
C ALA A 162 -25.51 15.69 22.41
N ARG A 163 -25.45 14.35 22.48
CA ARG A 163 -26.48 13.55 23.16
C ARG A 163 -26.60 13.91 24.64
N SER A 164 -25.48 13.97 25.37
CA SER A 164 -25.47 14.34 26.79
C SER A 164 -26.00 15.76 27.03
N ALA A 165 -25.73 16.71 26.13
CA ALA A 165 -26.28 18.07 26.24
C ALA A 165 -27.81 18.09 26.07
N VAL A 166 -28.34 17.28 25.13
CA VAL A 166 -29.78 17.16 24.91
C VAL A 166 -30.46 16.48 26.11
N GLU A 167 -29.89 15.39 26.63
CA GLU A 167 -30.38 14.68 27.82
C GLU A 167 -30.40 15.62 29.04
N SER A 168 -29.31 16.34 29.31
CA SER A 168 -29.24 17.30 30.43
C SER A 168 -30.27 18.43 30.31
N SER A 169 -30.52 18.91 29.08
CA SER A 169 -31.56 19.91 28.81
C SER A 169 -32.97 19.34 29.00
N HIS A 170 -33.21 18.09 28.59
CA HIS A 170 -34.48 17.40 28.82
C HIS A 170 -34.75 17.20 30.32
N ASP A 171 -33.78 16.68 31.07
CA ASP A 171 -33.90 16.48 32.53
C ASP A 171 -34.19 17.77 33.28
N ARG A 172 -33.62 18.89 32.83
CA ARG A 172 -33.91 20.21 33.40
C ARG A 172 -35.36 20.63 33.14
N ARG A 173 -35.82 20.52 31.88
CA ARG A 173 -37.22 20.83 31.52
C ARG A 173 -38.21 19.98 32.30
N VAL A 174 -37.95 18.68 32.42
CA VAL A 174 -38.79 17.77 33.21
C VAL A 174 -38.85 18.23 34.68
N ARG A 175 -37.70 18.54 35.30
CA ARG A 175 -37.68 19.07 36.69
C ARG A 175 -38.44 20.38 36.83
N ASP A 176 -38.27 21.31 35.90
CA ASP A 176 -38.95 22.60 35.92
C ASP A 176 -40.47 22.44 35.74
N GLU A 177 -40.92 21.53 34.87
CA GLU A 177 -42.33 21.20 34.68
C GLU A 177 -42.97 20.60 35.94
N HIS A 178 -42.27 19.71 36.63
CA HIS A 178 -42.74 19.16 37.92
C HIS A 178 -42.87 20.26 38.98
N ALA A 179 -41.85 21.13 39.09
CA ALA A 179 -41.88 22.26 40.03
C ALA A 179 -43.03 23.24 39.71
N LEU A 180 -43.24 23.57 38.44
CA LEU A 180 -44.34 24.43 38.01
C LEU A 180 -45.71 23.79 38.27
N SER A 181 -45.85 22.48 38.06
CA SER A 181 -47.10 21.76 38.32
C SER A 181 -47.43 21.79 39.81
N HIS A 182 -46.46 21.49 40.67
CA HIS A 182 -46.62 21.59 42.12
C HIS A 182 -46.98 23.02 42.58
N LEU A 183 -46.31 24.04 42.04
CA LEU A 183 -46.64 25.44 42.37
C LEU A 183 -48.05 25.85 41.90
N ARG A 184 -48.52 25.32 40.75
CA ARG A 184 -49.89 25.54 40.28
C ARG A 184 -50.92 24.88 41.20
N GLU A 185 -50.65 23.68 41.68
CA GLU A 185 -51.49 22.97 42.64
C GLU A 185 -51.56 23.72 43.98
N GLU A 186 -50.43 24.15 44.51
CA GLU A 186 -50.35 24.96 45.73
C GLU A 186 -51.08 26.29 45.59
N LEU A 187 -50.92 26.98 44.45
CA LEU A 187 -51.64 28.20 44.15
C LEU A 187 -53.16 27.96 44.08
N ALA A 188 -53.60 26.87 43.44
CA ALA A 188 -55.01 26.50 43.38
C ALA A 188 -55.57 26.21 44.78
N ARG A 189 -54.82 25.49 45.62
CA ARG A 189 -55.16 25.22 47.01
C ARG A 189 -55.32 26.50 47.83
N VAL A 190 -54.35 27.42 47.75
CA VAL A 190 -54.41 28.72 48.45
C VAL A 190 -55.59 29.56 47.95
N LYS A 191 -55.87 29.57 46.64
CA LYS A 191 -57.05 30.25 46.09
C LYS A 191 -58.35 29.69 46.66
N SER A 192 -58.47 28.37 46.77
CA SER A 192 -59.64 27.72 47.39
C SER A 192 -59.78 28.14 48.85
N GLN A 193 -58.70 28.07 49.64
CA GLN A 193 -58.70 28.47 51.04
C GLN A 193 -59.05 29.96 51.23
N LEU A 194 -58.58 30.82 50.32
CA LEU A 194 -58.93 32.24 50.32
C LEU A 194 -60.42 32.45 50.01
N ALA A 195 -60.99 31.71 49.06
CA ALA A 195 -62.42 31.77 48.77
C ALA A 195 -63.26 31.32 49.98
N ASP A 196 -62.88 30.23 50.64
CA ASP A 196 -63.55 29.72 51.84
C ASP A 196 -63.50 30.71 53.01
N THR A 197 -62.34 31.31 53.27
CA THR A 197 -62.19 32.31 54.33
C THR A 197 -62.99 33.58 54.03
N ASN A 198 -63.02 34.03 52.78
CA ASN A 198 -63.82 35.17 52.36
C ASN A 198 -65.33 34.89 52.47
N HIS A 199 -65.76 33.66 52.15
CA HIS A 199 -67.15 33.24 52.37
C HIS A 199 -67.53 33.27 53.86
N ARG A 200 -66.68 32.71 54.74
CA ARG A 200 -66.87 32.76 56.20
C ARG A 200 -66.90 34.20 56.74
N LEU A 201 -66.03 35.08 56.24
CA LEU A 201 -66.03 36.50 56.60
C LEU A 201 -67.35 37.17 56.22
N SER A 202 -67.85 36.89 55.02
CA SER A 202 -69.14 37.42 54.53
C SER A 202 -70.31 36.96 55.42
N GLN A 203 -70.31 35.67 55.83
CA GLN A 203 -71.29 35.15 56.78
C GLN A 203 -71.21 35.86 58.15
N LEU A 204 -70.00 36.06 58.68
CA LEU A 204 -69.80 36.79 59.94
C LEU A 204 -70.26 38.25 59.85
N GLN A 205 -70.02 38.92 58.73
CA GLN A 205 -70.51 40.27 58.48
C GLN A 205 -72.04 40.32 58.44
N ALA A 206 -72.68 39.39 57.73
CA ALA A 206 -74.13 39.28 57.69
C ALA A 206 -74.73 39.01 59.09
N PHE A 207 -74.08 38.14 59.88
CA PHE A 207 -74.43 37.89 61.28
C PHE A 207 -74.29 39.16 62.12
N ARG A 208 -73.14 39.84 62.06
CA ARG A 208 -72.89 41.12 62.74
C ARG A 208 -73.98 42.13 62.43
N THR A 209 -74.33 42.33 61.15
CA THR A 209 -75.39 43.25 60.72
C THR A 209 -76.75 42.85 61.30
N SER A 210 -77.05 41.55 61.38
CA SER A 210 -78.30 41.05 61.93
C SER A 210 -78.40 41.31 63.44
N VAL A 211 -77.33 41.04 64.19
CA VAL A 211 -77.25 41.34 65.63
C VAL A 211 -77.36 42.84 65.89
N ALA A 212 -76.65 43.67 65.11
CA ALA A 212 -76.73 45.12 65.18
C ALA A 212 -78.15 45.65 65.00
N LYS A 213 -78.90 45.09 64.05
CA LYS A 213 -80.31 45.42 63.85
C LYS A 213 -81.18 45.02 65.05
N LEU A 214 -81.04 43.79 65.55
CA LEU A 214 -81.79 43.29 66.70
C LEU A 214 -81.54 44.11 67.98
N LEU A 215 -80.30 44.56 68.18
CA LEU A 215 -79.89 45.35 69.34
C LEU A 215 -80.05 46.88 69.14
N HIS A 216 -80.53 47.32 67.97
CA HIS A 216 -80.65 48.73 67.58
C HIS A 216 -79.33 49.51 67.66
N LEU A 217 -78.22 48.86 67.29
CA LEU A 217 -76.85 49.38 67.33
C LEU A 217 -76.21 49.39 65.93
N ARG A 218 -76.82 50.14 65.01
CA ARG A 218 -76.57 50.00 63.57
C ARG A 218 -75.14 50.37 63.12
N ASP A 219 -74.43 51.19 63.90
CA ASP A 219 -73.08 51.68 63.58
C ASP A 219 -72.10 51.62 64.77
N SER A 220 -72.37 50.76 65.76
CA SER A 220 -71.49 50.61 66.93
C SER A 220 -70.22 49.80 66.59
N PRO A 221 -69.08 50.07 67.25
CA PRO A 221 -67.92 49.20 67.16
C PRO A 221 -68.23 47.78 67.68
N ASP A 222 -67.50 46.79 67.17
CA ASP A 222 -67.76 45.38 67.48
C ASP A 222 -67.66 45.07 68.98
N SER A 223 -66.79 45.79 69.70
CA SER A 223 -66.65 45.68 71.16
C SER A 223 -67.94 46.02 71.91
N GLU A 224 -68.65 47.08 71.51
CA GLU A 224 -69.92 47.47 72.12
C GLU A 224 -71.04 46.49 71.76
N LEU A 225 -71.06 46.04 70.50
CA LEU A 225 -72.02 45.05 70.02
C LEU A 225 -71.90 43.75 70.82
N LEU A 226 -70.66 43.28 71.00
CA LEU A 226 -70.33 42.07 71.75
C LEU A 226 -70.69 42.24 73.23
N HIS A 227 -70.32 43.35 73.87
CA HIS A 227 -70.64 43.58 75.28
C HIS A 227 -72.15 43.60 75.52
N LYS A 228 -72.93 44.24 74.63
CA LYS A 228 -74.38 44.29 74.76
C LYS A 228 -75.04 42.94 74.47
N LEU A 229 -74.56 42.20 73.47
CA LEU A 229 -74.99 40.83 73.21
C LEU A 229 -74.68 39.90 74.40
N GLN A 230 -73.48 40.00 74.99
CA GLN A 230 -73.09 39.26 76.19
C GLN A 230 -74.00 39.59 77.37
N SER A 231 -74.33 40.86 77.58
CA SER A 231 -75.26 41.30 78.64
C SER A 231 -76.67 40.72 78.44
N VAL A 232 -77.19 40.72 77.19
CA VAL A 232 -78.47 40.09 76.85
C VAL A 232 -78.42 38.57 77.07
N CYS A 233 -77.36 37.90 76.63
CA CYS A 233 -77.17 36.46 76.84
C CYS A 233 -77.04 36.11 78.33
N ALA A 234 -76.31 36.89 79.13
CA ALA A 234 -76.18 36.69 80.57
C ALA A 234 -77.51 36.91 81.29
N SER A 235 -78.26 37.94 80.91
CA SER A 235 -79.61 38.21 81.42
C SER A 235 -80.58 37.07 81.06
N HIS A 236 -80.54 36.58 79.81
CA HIS A 236 -81.33 35.43 79.36
C HIS A 236 -80.91 34.14 80.07
N HIS A 237 -79.60 33.91 80.27
CA HIS A 237 -79.09 32.76 81.03
C HIS A 237 -79.58 32.79 82.47
N ASN A 238 -79.50 33.94 83.14
CA ASN A 238 -80.03 34.12 84.49
C ASN A 238 -81.55 33.88 84.52
N CYS A 239 -82.30 34.40 83.55
CA CYS A 239 -83.75 34.19 83.45
C CYS A 239 -84.13 32.71 83.15
N THR A 240 -83.39 32.05 82.27
CA THR A 240 -83.59 30.64 81.87
C THR A 240 -83.15 29.67 82.95
N CYS A 241 -82.06 29.94 83.66
CA CYS A 241 -81.59 29.14 84.79
C CYS A 241 -82.49 29.32 86.01
N LEU A 242 -83.10 30.49 86.20
CA LEU A 242 -84.20 30.67 87.16
C LEU A 242 -85.43 29.87 86.74
N GLY A 243 -85.78 29.85 85.44
CA GLY A 243 -86.84 28.98 84.90
C GLY A 243 -86.58 27.48 85.14
N ARG A 244 -85.32 27.03 85.08
CA ARG A 244 -84.94 25.65 85.39
C ARG A 244 -84.95 25.33 86.89
N ARG A 245 -84.72 26.32 87.77
CA ARG A 245 -84.90 26.16 89.24
C ARG A 245 -86.37 26.04 89.66
N TYR A 246 -87.31 26.52 88.85
CA TYR A 246 -88.76 26.32 89.08
C TYR A 246 -89.38 25.17 88.26
N GLY A 247 -88.66 24.59 87.30
CA GLY A 247 -89.05 23.38 86.57
C GLY A 247 -88.66 22.04 87.23
N SER A 248 -87.96 22.08 88.38
CA SER A 248 -87.53 20.91 89.15
C SER A 248 -88.27 20.76 90.49
N ALA A 249 -89.49 21.31 90.60
CA ALA A 249 -90.41 21.01 91.70
C ALA A 249 -91.57 20.15 91.17
N SER A 250 -91.24 18.94 90.73
CA SER A 250 -92.16 17.81 90.81
C SER A 250 -91.43 16.68 91.54
N PRO A 251 -91.96 16.20 92.68
CA PRO A 251 -91.38 15.08 93.40
C PRO A 251 -91.97 13.79 92.84
N LEU A 252 -91.16 12.98 92.15
CA LEU A 252 -91.03 11.55 92.37
C LEU A 252 -89.76 11.06 91.65
N GLY A 253 -89.06 10.10 92.26
CA GLY A 253 -87.68 9.68 91.98
C GLY A 253 -87.36 9.35 90.52
N THR A 254 -86.09 9.22 90.14
CA THR A 254 -85.04 8.49 90.83
C THR A 254 -83.71 8.79 90.12
N ALA A 255 -82.66 8.90 90.93
CA ALA A 255 -81.30 8.42 90.69
C ALA A 255 -80.62 8.66 89.32
N GLY A 256 -79.46 9.34 89.39
CA GLY A 256 -78.43 9.29 88.36
C GLY A 256 -78.07 10.70 87.89
N SER A 257 -77.02 11.35 88.42
CA SER A 257 -75.65 11.24 87.86
C SER A 257 -75.68 11.58 86.35
N ASP A 258 -75.09 12.64 85.82
CA ASP A 258 -74.04 13.52 86.30
C ASP A 258 -74.05 14.81 85.47
N HIS A 259 -73.61 15.88 86.12
CA HIS A 259 -72.97 16.97 85.42
C HIS A 259 -71.76 16.46 84.66
N HIS A 260 -71.79 16.55 83.33
CA HIS A 260 -70.57 16.71 82.56
C HIS A 260 -70.64 17.96 81.68
N CYS A 261 -69.87 18.96 82.09
CA CYS A 261 -69.26 19.92 81.17
C CYS A 261 -68.44 19.12 80.14
N SER A 262 -68.97 18.92 78.94
CA SER A 262 -68.19 18.36 77.84
C SER A 262 -67.55 19.50 77.05
N ARG A 263 -66.39 19.91 77.56
CA ARG A 263 -65.37 20.69 76.84
C ARG A 263 -64.97 19.85 75.62
N TYR A 264 -65.30 20.28 74.41
CA TYR A 264 -64.73 19.69 73.20
C TYR A 264 -63.28 20.20 73.04
N ASP A 265 -62.39 19.64 73.85
CA ASP A 265 -60.95 19.56 73.61
C ASP A 265 -60.60 18.07 73.74
N ASP A 266 -60.85 17.32 72.67
CA ASP A 266 -60.30 15.97 72.48
C ASP A 266 -60.25 15.67 70.97
N LEU A 267 -59.27 16.27 70.30
CA LEU A 267 -58.66 15.65 69.12
C LEU A 267 -57.24 15.25 69.53
N PRO A 268 -56.86 13.97 69.39
CA PRO A 268 -55.49 13.56 69.66
C PRO A 268 -54.51 14.25 68.70
N PRO A 269 -53.34 14.70 69.17
CA PRO A 269 -52.32 15.25 68.30
C PRO A 269 -51.81 14.17 67.35
N PRO A 270 -51.52 14.49 66.08
CA PRO A 270 -50.77 13.57 65.21
C PRO A 270 -49.39 13.34 65.84
N PRO A 271 -48.81 12.14 65.74
CA PRO A 271 -47.48 11.89 66.26
C PRO A 271 -46.47 12.83 65.59
N THR A 272 -45.82 13.61 66.44
CA THR A 272 -44.63 14.41 66.17
C THR A 272 -43.47 13.49 65.78
N THR A 273 -43.14 13.45 64.49
CA THR A 273 -41.75 13.30 64.06
C THR A 273 -41.14 14.69 63.90
N ALA A 274 -40.85 15.32 65.03
CA ALA A 274 -39.73 16.26 65.14
C ALA A 274 -38.48 15.38 65.30
N SER A 275 -37.28 15.69 64.82
CA SER A 275 -36.75 16.81 64.08
C SER A 275 -35.34 16.39 63.64
N SER A 276 -34.72 17.22 62.80
CA SER A 276 -33.29 17.50 62.88
C SER A 276 -32.31 16.45 62.36
N GLY A 277 -32.21 16.44 61.03
CA GLY A 277 -30.96 16.14 60.32
C GLY A 277 -30.55 17.33 59.45
N CYS A 278 -30.42 18.52 60.03
CA CYS A 278 -29.72 19.63 59.39
C CYS A 278 -28.28 19.19 59.09
N ARG A 279 -27.97 18.90 57.82
CA ARG A 279 -26.57 18.81 57.38
C ARG A 279 -26.09 20.19 56.96
N PRO A 280 -24.89 20.61 57.42
CA PRO A 280 -24.37 21.92 57.10
C PRO A 280 -23.84 21.96 55.66
N LEU A 281 -24.13 23.06 54.98
CA LEU A 281 -23.34 23.57 53.88
C LEU A 281 -22.02 24.10 54.46
N SER A 282 -20.91 23.41 54.20
CA SER A 282 -19.57 24.03 54.15
C SER A 282 -18.56 23.03 53.60
N SER A 283 -18.10 23.27 52.37
CA SER A 283 -16.74 23.03 51.88
C SER A 283 -16.66 23.48 50.42
N SER A 284 -16.51 24.78 50.20
CA SER A 284 -15.88 25.28 48.98
C SER A 284 -14.38 24.97 49.05
N PRO A 285 -13.77 24.38 48.00
CA PRO A 285 -12.40 24.69 47.67
C PRO A 285 -12.41 25.97 46.84
N VAL A 286 -11.90 27.04 47.43
CA VAL A 286 -11.43 28.23 46.73
C VAL A 286 -10.27 27.78 45.83
N HIS A 287 -10.53 27.58 44.54
CA HIS A 287 -9.51 27.72 43.52
C HIS A 287 -10.07 28.46 42.32
N ARG A 288 -10.18 29.78 42.50
CA ARG A 288 -10.31 30.75 41.42
C ARG A 288 -8.99 30.72 40.62
N ARG A 289 -8.89 29.84 39.62
CA ARG A 289 -7.98 30.06 38.49
C ARG A 289 -8.76 30.85 37.45
N TYR A 290 -8.42 32.13 37.39
CA TYR A 290 -8.61 32.98 36.24
C TYR A 290 -7.99 32.25 35.03
N ILE A 291 -8.84 31.77 34.11
CA ILE A 291 -8.42 31.39 32.76
C ILE A 291 -9.08 32.41 31.85
N ASP A 292 -8.33 33.48 31.66
CA ASP A 292 -8.31 34.26 30.44
C ASP A 292 -8.29 33.32 29.24
N SER A 293 -9.31 33.38 28.41
CA SER A 293 -9.32 32.72 27.11
C SER A 293 -9.72 33.78 26.11
N GLY A 294 -8.68 34.51 25.70
CA GLY A 294 -8.70 35.47 24.62
C GLY A 294 -9.49 34.95 23.43
N PHE A 295 -10.49 35.74 23.10
CA PHE A 295 -11.20 35.72 21.84
C PHE A 295 -10.22 36.21 20.77
N ASN A 296 -9.40 35.30 20.23
CA ASN A 296 -8.51 35.58 19.11
C ASN A 296 -9.14 34.93 17.87
N ASP A 297 -10.06 35.67 17.24
CA ASP A 297 -10.50 35.43 15.87
C ASP A 297 -9.30 35.60 14.93
N HIS A 298 -8.67 34.49 14.58
CA HIS A 298 -7.90 34.40 13.34
C HIS A 298 -8.65 33.49 12.38
N ASP A 299 -9.58 34.13 11.66
CA ASP A 299 -10.10 33.67 10.37
C ASP A 299 -8.92 33.57 9.39
N HIS A 300 -8.29 32.40 9.35
CA HIS A 300 -7.53 31.94 8.20
C HIS A 300 -8.43 31.01 7.40
N ASN A 301 -9.33 31.57 6.60
CA ASN A 301 -9.96 30.80 5.55
C ASN A 301 -9.15 30.98 4.26
N PHE A 302 -8.38 29.93 3.96
CA PHE A 302 -7.70 29.71 2.69
C PHE A 302 -8.75 29.62 1.57
N ASP A 303 -8.76 30.59 0.66
CA ASP A 303 -9.33 30.40 -0.68
C ASP A 303 -8.34 29.55 -1.50
N ASP A 304 -8.42 28.23 -1.38
CA ASP A 304 -7.85 27.28 -2.34
C ASP A 304 -8.89 27.05 -3.46
N ASP A 305 -8.97 28.01 -4.39
CA ASP A 305 -9.63 27.81 -5.68
C ASP A 305 -8.77 26.85 -6.53
N PHE A 306 -9.04 25.55 -6.38
CA PHE A 306 -8.43 24.50 -7.19
C PHE A 306 -9.13 24.44 -8.56
N ASP A 307 -8.61 25.20 -9.52
CA ASP A 307 -9.05 25.26 -10.92
C ASP A 307 -8.91 23.88 -11.60
N PHE A 308 -10.03 23.18 -11.78
CA PHE A 308 -10.12 21.90 -12.52
C PHE A 308 -10.24 22.10 -14.05
N GLY A 309 -10.01 23.31 -14.56
CA GLY A 309 -10.42 23.72 -15.90
C GLY A 309 -9.35 23.81 -16.99
N LYS A 310 -8.23 23.07 -16.95
CA LYS A 310 -7.31 22.99 -18.10
C LYS A 310 -6.70 21.61 -18.29
N LYS A 311 -7.36 20.78 -19.12
CA LYS A 311 -6.75 19.82 -20.06
C LYS A 311 -7.84 19.12 -20.86
N TYR A 312 -8.28 19.79 -21.93
CA TYR A 312 -8.64 19.19 -23.22
C TYR A 312 -8.06 20.08 -24.31
#